data_AF-A0A975BEV6-F1
#
_entry.id   AF-A0A975BEV6-F1
#
_cell.length_a   1.000
_cell.length_b   1.000
_cell.length_c   1.000
_cell.angle_alpha   90.00
_cell.angle_beta   90.00
_cell.angle_gamma   90.00
#
_symmetry.space_group_name_H-M   'P 1'
#
loop_
_entity.id
_entity.type
_entity.pdbx_description
1 polymer ?
#
loop_
_entity_poly.entity_id
_entity_poly.type
_entity_poly.pdbx_seq_one_letter_code
_entity_poly.pdbx_strand_id
1 'polypeptide(L)'
;MSFKPEHYLEASWEQIDAARRLHNTQHYPAAIYIAGVAVECLLLAYRSRENPEFENRHDLRSLFKESGIAEFIRQKDQRKVSAMLGEVWSRWKNNYRFASYGRLIPEFRRLKLDRGIKGDILKHNSAVLIDYAFEIINLGVRRWTSKKK
;
A
#
# COMPACT_ATOMS: atom_id res chain seq x y z
N MET A 1 16.82 3.92 -16.09
CA MET A 1 16.74 2.55 -15.54
C MET A 1 15.42 1.95 -15.97
N SER A 2 15.40 0.73 -16.51
CA SER A 2 14.16 0.02 -16.86
C SER A 2 13.82 -0.97 -15.75
N PHE A 3 12.55 -1.05 -15.35
CA PHE A 3 12.06 -1.91 -14.28
C PHE A 3 11.27 -3.08 -14.85
N LYS A 4 11.64 -4.31 -14.46
CA LYS A 4 10.87 -5.51 -14.74
C LYS A 4 9.77 -5.70 -13.69
N PRO A 5 8.70 -6.44 -14.00
CA PRO A 5 7.64 -6.73 -13.03
C PRO A 5 8.16 -7.30 -11.70
N GLU A 6 9.21 -8.13 -11.74
CA GLU A 6 9.85 -8.70 -10.55
C GLU A 6 10.53 -7.66 -9.67
N HIS A 7 11.09 -6.59 -10.25
CA HIS A 7 11.74 -5.52 -9.49
C HIS A 7 10.71 -4.75 -8.65
N TYR A 8 9.50 -4.57 -9.18
CA TYR A 8 8.40 -3.96 -8.42
C TYR A 8 7.94 -4.88 -7.28
N LEU A 9 7.92 -6.20 -7.49
CA LEU A 9 7.59 -7.14 -6.43
C LEU A 9 8.64 -7.15 -5.31
N GLU A 10 9.92 -7.13 -5.67
CA GLU A 10 11.03 -6.99 -4.72
C GLU A 10 10.93 -5.67 -3.94
N ALA A 11 10.74 -4.56 -4.65
CA ALA A 11 10.55 -3.26 -4.02
C ALA A 11 9.36 -3.26 -3.05
N SER A 12 8.24 -3.94 -3.35
CA SER A 12 7.11 -4.01 -2.42
C SER A 12 7.51 -4.58 -1.05
N TRP A 13 8.42 -5.56 -1.01
CA TRP A 13 8.94 -6.14 0.22
C TRP A 13 9.90 -5.21 0.95
N GLU A 14 10.83 -4.60 0.23
CA GLU A 14 11.78 -3.66 0.81
C GLU A 14 11.07 -2.46 1.44
N GLN A 15 10.04 -1.94 0.76
CA GLN A 15 9.28 -0.80 1.22
C GLN A 15 8.43 -1.14 2.46
N ILE A 16 7.75 -2.29 2.51
CA ILE A 16 6.96 -2.62 3.72
C ILE A 16 7.84 -2.86 4.95
N ASP A 17 9.03 -3.42 4.74
CA ASP A 17 10.02 -3.60 5.80
C ASP A 17 10.62 -2.25 6.26
N ALA A 18 10.89 -1.34 5.32
CA ALA A 18 11.29 0.04 5.63
C ALA A 18 10.18 0.79 6.41
N ALA A 19 8.92 0.64 6.03
CA ALA A 19 7.80 1.24 6.75
C ALA A 19 7.72 0.78 8.20
N ARG A 20 7.95 -0.52 8.46
CA ARG A 20 8.01 -1.07 9.82
C ARG A 20 9.14 -0.47 10.64
N ARG A 21 10.34 -0.36 10.07
CA ARG A 21 11.47 0.31 10.74
C ARG A 21 11.13 1.75 11.09
N LEU A 22 10.60 2.51 10.12
CA LEU A 22 10.19 3.90 10.33
C LEU A 22 9.14 4.02 11.44
N HIS A 23 8.15 3.14 11.47
CA HIS A 23 7.16 3.10 12.54
C HIS A 23 7.82 2.87 13.91
N ASN A 24 8.73 1.90 14.02
CA ASN A 24 9.41 1.58 15.28
C ASN A 24 10.30 2.71 15.78
N THR A 25 10.90 3.48 14.87
CA THR A 25 11.66 4.71 15.17
C THR A 25 10.77 5.95 15.27
N GLN A 26 9.45 5.78 15.40
CA GLN A 26 8.45 6.84 15.58
C GLN A 26 8.34 7.81 14.39
N HIS A 27 8.84 7.44 13.21
CA HIS A 27 8.73 8.19 11.95
C HIS A 27 7.39 7.97 11.23
N TYR A 28 6.26 8.19 11.92
CA TYR A 28 4.94 7.72 11.45
C TYR A 28 4.46 8.26 10.09
N PRO A 29 4.58 9.56 9.75
CA PRO A 29 4.19 10.06 8.42
C PRO A 29 4.98 9.39 7.29
N ALA A 30 6.29 9.21 7.49
CA ALA A 30 7.14 8.52 6.54
C ALA A 30 6.75 7.04 6.43
N ALA A 31 6.50 6.39 7.57
CA ALA A 31 6.02 5.00 7.62
C ALA A 31 4.72 4.82 6.84
N ILE A 32 3.75 5.74 7.03
CA ILE A 32 2.48 5.74 6.28
C ILE A 32 2.74 5.86 4.79
N TYR A 33 3.53 6.84 4.37
CA TYR A 33 3.82 7.06 2.96
C TYR A 33 4.49 5.84 2.33
N ILE A 34 5.53 5.31 2.95
CA ILE A 34 6.30 4.18 2.43
C ILE A 34 5.47 2.89 2.39
N ALA A 35 4.61 2.64 3.37
CA ALA A 35 3.74 1.47 3.32
C ALA A 35 2.69 1.53 2.19
N GLY A 36 2.20 2.72 1.82
CA GLY A 36 1.36 2.84 0.63
C GLY A 36 2.15 2.66 -0.68
N VAL A 37 3.40 3.14 -0.74
CA VAL A 37 4.32 2.86 -1.86
C VAL A 37 4.58 1.36 -1.99
N ALA A 38 4.68 0.62 -0.88
CA ALA A 38 4.83 -0.83 -0.93
C ALA A 38 3.65 -1.52 -1.65
N VAL A 39 2.41 -1.06 -1.38
CA VAL A 39 1.22 -1.54 -2.09
C VAL A 39 1.22 -1.09 -3.56
N GLU A 40 1.62 0.15 -3.84
CA GLU A 40 1.77 0.66 -5.21
C GLU A 40 2.74 -0.19 -6.03
N CYS A 41 3.91 -0.52 -5.48
CA CYS A 41 4.88 -1.43 -6.09
C CYS A 41 4.27 -2.79 -6.41
N LEU A 42 3.50 -3.38 -5.49
CA LEU A 42 2.82 -4.65 -5.77
C LEU A 42 1.85 -4.51 -6.95
N LEU A 43 1.02 -3.47 -6.97
CA LEU A 43 0.06 -3.26 -8.05
C LEU A 43 0.75 -3.01 -9.39
N LEU A 44 1.87 -2.29 -9.40
CA LEU A 44 2.71 -2.10 -10.59
C LEU A 44 3.32 -3.40 -11.08
N ALA A 45 3.78 -4.28 -10.19
CA ALA A 45 4.27 -5.60 -10.57
C ALA A 45 3.23 -6.39 -11.38
N TYR A 46 1.98 -6.40 -10.91
CA TYR A 46 0.87 -7.03 -11.60
C TYR A 46 0.52 -6.32 -12.92
N ARG A 47 0.44 -4.99 -12.91
CA ARG A 47 0.11 -4.21 -14.10
C ARG A 47 1.15 -4.38 -15.20
N SER A 48 2.43 -4.24 -14.88
CA SER A 48 3.54 -4.36 -15.82
C SER A 48 3.71 -5.78 -16.37
N ARG A 49 3.21 -6.80 -15.65
CA ARG A 49 3.17 -8.18 -16.15
C ARG A 49 2.15 -8.34 -17.28
N GLU A 50 1.03 -7.64 -17.20
CA GLU A 50 -0.02 -7.67 -18.23
C GLU A 50 0.28 -6.72 -19.39
N ASN A 51 0.81 -5.53 -19.09
CA ASN A 51 1.19 -4.53 -20.08
C ASN A 51 2.56 -3.91 -19.73
N PRO A 52 3.65 -4.38 -20.36
CA PRO A 52 4.99 -3.85 -20.15
C PRO A 52 5.20 -2.38 -20.55
N GLU A 53 4.34 -1.81 -21.41
CA GLU A 53 4.43 -0.42 -21.88
C GLU A 53 3.67 0.58 -20.97
N PHE A 54 3.15 0.12 -19.83
CA PHE A 54 2.38 0.95 -18.93
C PHE A 54 3.22 2.08 -18.31
N GLU A 55 2.86 3.34 -18.61
CA GLU A 55 3.46 4.52 -18.01
C GLU A 55 2.80 4.91 -16.68
N ASN A 56 3.64 5.11 -15.67
CA ASN A 56 3.26 5.25 -14.27
C ASN A 56 2.76 6.67 -13.94
N ARG A 57 1.47 6.97 -14.20
CA ARG A 57 0.83 8.26 -13.82
C ARG A 57 -0.52 8.12 -13.11
N HIS A 58 -0.89 6.94 -12.64
CA HIS A 58 -2.22 6.66 -12.11
C HIS A 58 -2.26 6.79 -10.58
N ASP A 59 -3.38 7.27 -10.02
CA ASP A 59 -3.63 7.16 -8.59
C ASP A 59 -3.82 5.68 -8.17
N LEU A 60 -3.58 5.35 -6.90
CA LEU A 60 -3.64 3.97 -6.38
C LEU A 60 -4.98 3.25 -6.66
N ARG A 61 -6.08 3.99 -6.75
CA ARG A 61 -7.42 3.41 -6.98
C ARG A 61 -7.58 2.99 -8.44
N SER A 62 -7.14 3.85 -9.35
CA SER A 62 -7.07 3.59 -10.79
C SER A 62 -6.10 2.44 -11.05
N LEU A 63 -4.91 2.51 -10.42
CA LEU A 63 -3.89 1.46 -10.50
C LEU A 63 -4.41 0.12 -10.00
N PHE A 64 -5.19 0.05 -8.92
CA PHE A 64 -5.78 -1.22 -8.48
C PHE A 64 -6.76 -1.80 -9.49
N LYS A 65 -7.69 -0.99 -10.00
CA LYS A 65 -8.65 -1.45 -11.02
C LYS A 65 -7.93 -1.94 -12.27
N GLU A 66 -6.87 -1.24 -12.67
CA GLU A 66 -6.09 -1.53 -13.87
C GLU A 66 -5.07 -2.66 -13.67
N SER A 67 -4.61 -2.91 -12.44
CA SER A 67 -3.60 -3.92 -12.13
C SER A 67 -4.05 -5.36 -12.38
N GLY A 68 -5.34 -5.58 -12.59
CA GLY A 68 -5.90 -6.91 -12.73
C GLY A 68 -5.82 -7.76 -11.45
N ILE A 69 -5.23 -7.29 -10.34
CA ILE A 69 -4.92 -8.11 -9.15
C ILE A 69 -6.17 -8.81 -8.58
N ALA A 70 -7.36 -8.20 -8.73
CA ALA A 70 -8.63 -8.80 -8.36
C ALA A 70 -8.90 -10.15 -9.08
N GLU A 71 -8.45 -10.31 -10.32
CA GLU A 71 -8.55 -11.54 -11.11
C GLU A 71 -7.60 -12.64 -10.61
N PHE A 72 -6.55 -12.28 -9.87
CA PHE A 72 -5.56 -13.23 -9.32
C PHE A 72 -5.91 -13.71 -7.91
N ILE A 73 -6.86 -13.03 -7.26
CA ILE A 73 -7.33 -13.35 -5.91
C ILE A 73 -8.55 -14.26 -6.04
N ARG A 74 -8.60 -15.37 -5.27
CA ARG A 74 -9.79 -16.25 -5.26
C ARG A 74 -11.02 -15.41 -4.90
N GLN A 75 -12.17 -15.69 -5.50
CA GLN A 75 -13.41 -14.96 -5.25
C GLN A 75 -13.74 -14.80 -3.74
N LYS A 76 -13.45 -15.83 -2.93
CA LYS A 76 -13.61 -15.78 -1.47
C LYS A 76 -12.70 -14.75 -0.77
N ASP A 77 -11.53 -14.48 -1.32
CA ASP A 77 -10.53 -13.56 -0.79
C ASP A 77 -10.69 -12.14 -1.38
N GLN A 78 -11.42 -11.97 -2.49
CA GLN A 78 -11.61 -10.68 -3.16
C GLN A 78 -12.24 -9.63 -2.25
N ARG A 79 -13.33 -9.97 -1.56
CA ARG A 79 -13.99 -9.04 -0.62
C ARG A 79 -13.04 -8.58 0.48
N LYS A 80 -12.22 -9.50 1.00
CA LYS A 80 -11.23 -9.20 2.03
C LYS A 80 -10.16 -8.25 1.49
N VAL A 81 -9.59 -8.54 0.32
CA VAL A 81 -8.56 -7.68 -0.28
C VAL A 81 -9.11 -6.31 -0.65
N SER A 82 -10.32 -6.23 -1.21
CA SER A 82 -10.99 -4.96 -1.48
C SER A 82 -11.20 -4.12 -0.22
N ALA A 83 -11.60 -4.75 0.89
CA ALA A 83 -11.74 -4.07 2.17
C ALA A 83 -10.40 -3.54 2.70
N MET A 84 -9.35 -4.37 2.68
CA MET A 84 -8.01 -3.97 3.12
C MET A 84 -7.44 -2.83 2.26
N LEU A 85 -7.65 -2.87 0.95
CA LEU A 85 -7.26 -1.78 0.06
C LEU A 85 -8.03 -0.49 0.35
N GLY A 86 -9.32 -0.59 0.67
CA GLY A 86 -10.10 0.54 1.16
C GLY A 86 -9.48 1.18 2.40
N GLU A 87 -8.99 0.37 3.34
CA GLU A 87 -8.30 0.84 4.54
C GLU A 87 -6.94 1.49 4.25
N VAL A 88 -6.19 0.97 3.26
CA VAL A 88 -4.94 1.59 2.79
C VAL A 88 -5.24 2.94 2.11
N TRP A 89 -6.21 3.01 1.20
CA TRP A 89 -6.54 4.23 0.46
C TRP A 89 -7.12 5.33 1.34
N SER A 90 -7.87 4.99 2.38
CA SER A 90 -8.39 6.00 3.28
C SER A 90 -7.28 6.71 4.07
N ARG A 91 -6.12 6.05 4.24
CA ARG A 91 -4.97 6.52 5.05
C ARG A 91 -3.75 6.93 4.24
N TRP A 92 -3.76 6.76 2.93
CA TRP A 92 -2.63 7.10 2.07
C TRP A 92 -3.03 7.94 0.86
N LYS A 93 -2.19 8.94 0.57
CA LYS A 93 -2.24 9.73 -0.66
C LYS A 93 -0.81 9.99 -1.13
N ASN A 94 -0.59 10.03 -2.44
CA ASN A 94 0.74 10.25 -2.99
C ASN A 94 1.36 11.57 -2.50
N ASN A 95 0.56 12.62 -2.33
CA ASN A 95 1.02 13.92 -1.83
C ASN A 95 1.46 13.92 -0.36
N TYR A 96 1.20 12.86 0.42
CA TYR A 96 1.72 12.72 1.79
C TYR A 96 3.24 12.62 1.83
N ARG A 97 3.91 12.37 0.70
CA ARG A 97 5.38 12.50 0.57
C ARG A 97 5.94 13.88 0.96
N PHE A 98 5.09 14.91 0.95
CA PHE A 98 5.45 16.27 1.34
C PHE A 98 4.85 16.68 2.70
N ALA A 99 4.11 15.80 3.35
CA ALA A 99 3.39 16.12 4.58
C ALA A 99 4.32 16.03 5.79
N SER A 100 4.41 17.12 6.55
CA SER A 100 4.96 17.08 7.91
C SER A 100 3.95 16.46 8.89
N TYR A 101 4.42 16.08 10.09
CA TYR A 101 3.56 15.63 11.18
C TYR A 101 2.38 16.57 11.44
N GLY A 102 2.66 17.87 11.52
CA GLY A 102 1.66 18.90 11.77
C GLY A 102 0.62 19.05 10.66
N ARG A 103 0.92 18.59 9.43
CA ARG A 103 -0.04 18.56 8.31
C ARG A 103 -0.88 17.29 8.28
N LEU A 104 -0.31 16.16 8.68
CA LEU A 104 -0.99 14.87 8.57
C LEU A 104 -2.03 14.65 9.69
N ILE A 105 -1.78 15.16 10.90
CA ILE A 105 -2.74 15.04 12.02
C ILE A 105 -4.10 15.69 11.68
N PRO A 106 -4.17 16.98 11.26
CA PRO A 106 -5.45 17.61 10.91
C PRO A 106 -6.16 16.88 9.75
N GLU A 107 -5.40 16.38 8.78
CA GLU A 107 -5.96 15.61 7.67
C GLU A 107 -6.61 14.30 8.16
N PHE A 108 -5.97 13.57 9.06
CA PHE A 108 -6.52 12.32 9.58
C PHE A 108 -7.78 12.57 10.44
N ARG A 109 -7.81 13.66 11.21
CA ARG A 109 -9.02 14.10 11.91
C ARG A 109 -10.14 14.48 10.95
N ARG A 110 -9.82 15.22 9.87
CA ARG A 110 -10.79 15.57 8.82
C ARG A 110 -11.40 14.33 8.16
N LEU A 111 -10.58 13.29 7.95
CA LEU A 111 -10.99 11.99 7.43
C LEU A 111 -11.66 11.09 8.48
N LYS A 112 -11.79 11.55 9.74
CA LYS A 112 -12.39 10.81 10.87
C LYS A 112 -11.64 9.53 11.22
N LEU A 113 -10.35 9.49 10.92
CA LEU A 113 -9.42 8.39 11.22
C LEU A 113 -8.89 8.45 12.67
N ASP A 114 -9.41 9.36 13.48
CA ASP A 114 -9.11 9.54 14.91
C ASP A 114 -10.20 8.95 15.83
N ARG A 115 -11.32 8.50 15.27
CA ARG A 115 -12.47 8.01 16.04
C ARG A 115 -12.10 6.77 16.86
N GLY A 116 -12.34 6.83 18.16
CA GLY A 116 -12.09 5.72 19.08
C GLY A 116 -10.61 5.48 19.40
N ILE A 117 -9.69 6.29 18.85
CA ILE A 117 -8.27 6.17 19.13
C ILE A 117 -7.93 6.96 20.40
N LYS A 118 -7.28 6.29 21.36
CA LYS A 118 -6.66 6.95 22.51
C LYS A 118 -5.16 7.12 22.24
N GLY A 119 -4.64 8.33 22.42
CA GLY A 119 -3.21 8.63 22.25
C GLY A 119 -2.83 9.12 20.84
N ASP A 120 -1.66 8.70 20.36
CA ASP A 120 -1.10 9.18 19.09
C ASP A 120 -1.84 8.59 17.88
N ILE A 121 -2.59 9.46 17.19
CA ILE A 121 -3.40 9.14 16.01
C ILE A 121 -2.52 8.63 14.86
N LEU A 122 -1.33 9.20 14.66
CA LEU A 122 -0.45 8.80 13.57
C LEU A 122 0.24 7.47 13.87
N LYS A 123 0.61 7.22 15.14
CA LYS A 123 1.09 5.90 15.57
C LYS A 123 0.07 4.82 15.25
N HIS A 124 -1.18 5.01 15.69
CA HIS A 124 -2.23 4.01 15.46
C HIS A 124 -2.49 3.79 13.97
N ASN A 125 -2.69 4.86 13.21
CA ASN A 125 -3.01 4.73 11.78
C ASN A 125 -1.83 4.21 10.95
N SER A 126 -0.59 4.50 11.32
CA SER A 126 0.58 3.91 10.67
C SER A 126 0.66 2.40 10.90
N ALA A 127 0.41 1.93 12.14
CA ALA A 127 0.36 0.49 12.42
C ALA A 127 -0.73 -0.21 11.61
N VAL A 128 -1.96 0.33 11.63
CA VAL A 128 -3.09 -0.21 10.87
C VAL A 128 -2.79 -0.30 9.37
N LEU A 129 -2.24 0.77 8.79
CA LEU A 129 -1.91 0.79 7.36
C LEU A 129 -0.78 -0.19 7.02
N ILE A 130 0.25 -0.32 7.87
CA ILE A 130 1.33 -1.30 7.69
C ILE A 130 0.79 -2.72 7.73
N ASP A 131 -0.11 -3.03 8.66
CA ASP A 131 -0.69 -4.38 8.79
C ASP A 131 -1.49 -4.77 7.54
N TYR A 132 -2.36 -3.88 7.06
CA TYR A 132 -3.10 -4.13 5.82
C TYR A 132 -2.20 -4.20 4.59
N ALA A 133 -1.23 -3.30 4.45
CA ALA A 133 -0.27 -3.32 3.35
C ALA A 133 0.52 -4.64 3.34
N PHE A 134 1.01 -5.09 4.50
CA PHE A 134 1.71 -6.35 4.64
C PHE A 134 0.84 -7.55 4.28
N GLU A 135 -0.43 -7.57 4.70
CA GLU A 135 -1.34 -8.67 4.36
C GLU A 135 -1.63 -8.71 2.84
N ILE A 136 -1.86 -7.55 2.22
CA ILE A 136 -2.06 -7.42 0.76
C ILE A 136 -0.82 -7.93 0.01
N ILE A 137 0.38 -7.52 0.41
CA ILE A 137 1.65 -7.97 -0.19
C ILE A 137 1.81 -9.48 -0.04
N ASN A 138 1.57 -10.04 1.14
CA ASN A 138 1.64 -11.49 1.34
C ASN A 138 0.67 -12.27 0.45
N LEU A 139 -0.56 -11.77 0.27
CA LEU A 139 -1.52 -12.39 -0.64
C LEU A 139 -1.05 -12.26 -2.09
N GLY A 140 -0.65 -11.07 -2.52
CA GLY A 140 -0.17 -10.81 -3.87
C GLY A 140 1.06 -11.64 -4.22
N VAL A 141 2.05 -11.76 -3.33
CA VAL A 141 3.26 -12.54 -3.57
C VAL A 141 2.95 -14.04 -3.65
N ARG A 142 2.13 -14.58 -2.74
CA ARG A 142 1.69 -15.98 -2.80
C ARG A 142 1.00 -16.32 -4.11
N ARG A 143 0.23 -15.37 -4.67
CA ARG A 143 -0.43 -15.55 -5.97
C ARG A 143 0.54 -15.46 -7.13
N TRP A 144 1.45 -14.51 -7.07
CA TRP A 144 2.50 -14.32 -8.07
C TRP A 144 3.29 -15.61 -8.31
N THR A 145 3.70 -16.27 -7.23
CA THR A 145 4.48 -17.52 -7.27
C THR A 145 3.65 -18.72 -7.69
N SER A 146 2.36 -18.78 -7.31
CA SER A 146 1.48 -19.91 -7.66
C SER A 146 1.20 -20.05 -9.17
N LYS A 147 1.28 -18.95 -9.94
CA LYS A 147 1.15 -18.95 -11.42
C LYS A 147 2.44 -19.36 -12.17
N LYS A 148 3.53 -19.70 -11.48
CA LYS A 148 4.74 -20.30 -12.11
C LYS A 148 4.63 -21.82 -12.30
N LYS A 149 3.46 -22.42 -12.06
CA LYS A 149 3.16 -23.82 -12.36
C LYS A 149 2.09 -23.90 -13.43
#